data_AF-A0A7Y5LL53-F1
#
_entry.id   AF-A0A7Y5LL53-F1
#
_cell.length_a   1.000
_cell.length_b   1.000
_cell.length_c   1.000
_cell.angle_alpha   90.00
_cell.angle_beta   90.00
_cell.angle_gamma   90.00
#
_symmetry.space_group_name_H-M   'P 1'
#
loop_
_entity.id
_entity.type
_entity.pdbx_description
1 polymer ?
#
loop_
_entity_poly.entity_id
_entity_poly.type
_entity_poly.pdbx_seq_one_letter_code
_entity_poly.pdbx_strand_id
1 'polypeptide(L)' 'MRKPKKVIFRFFDDREEKHYVISSLNHKELEELVEKYKAKKDKVYAKDFIQYLRRRDKDAEEVVVKDFYF' A
#
# COMPACT_ATOMS: atom_id res chain seq x y z
N MET A 1 -15.93 -20.56 5.13
CA MET A 1 -14.88 -19.90 4.32
C MET A 1 -14.01 -19.05 5.24
N ARG A 2 -12.68 -19.23 5.27
CA ARG A 2 -11.78 -18.33 6.01
C ARG A 2 -11.72 -16.98 5.30
N LYS A 3 -11.93 -15.87 6.02
CA LYS A 3 -11.68 -14.53 5.46
C LYS A 3 -10.20 -14.43 5.06
N PRO A 4 -9.86 -13.88 3.89
CA PRO A 4 -8.47 -13.67 3.51
C PRO A 4 -7.78 -12.79 4.56
N LYS A 5 -6.56 -13.16 4.94
CA LYS A 5 -5.78 -12.41 5.92
C LYS A 5 -5.33 -11.10 5.28
N LYS A 6 -5.96 -10.00 5.68
CA LYS A 6 -5.54 -8.67 5.23
C LYS A 6 -4.24 -8.26 5.94
N VAL A 7 -3.36 -7.60 5.21
CA VAL A 7 -2.08 -7.08 5.67
C VAL A 7 -2.11 -5.56 5.61
N ILE A 8 -1.56 -4.90 6.63
CA ILE A 8 -1.31 -3.45 6.62
C ILE A 8 0.15 -3.24 6.22
N PHE A 9 0.36 -2.45 5.18
CA PHE A 9 1.67 -2.16 4.62
C PHE A 9 1.94 -0.66 4.65
N ARG A 10 3.13 -0.27 5.13
CA ARG A 10 3.57 1.12 5.25
C ARG A 10 4.53 1.46 4.13
N PHE A 11 4.35 2.62 3.50
CA PHE A 11 5.31 3.18 2.56
C PHE A 11 5.39 4.70 2.70
N PHE A 12 6.45 5.28 2.14
CA PHE A 12 6.62 6.71 1.99
C PHE A 12 6.48 7.08 0.52
N ASP A 13 5.80 8.18 0.26
CA ASP A 13 5.76 8.78 -1.08
C ASP A 13 6.93 9.76 -1.26
N ASP A 14 7.06 10.38 -2.44
CA ASP A 14 8.17 11.29 -2.73
C ASP A 14 8.09 12.63 -2.00
N ARG A 15 7.02 12.90 -1.27
CA ARG A 15 6.92 14.05 -0.35
C ARG A 15 7.36 13.69 1.06
N GLU A 16 7.91 12.49 1.22
CA GLU A 16 8.24 11.90 2.52
C GLU A 16 6.99 11.74 3.42
N GLU A 17 5.79 11.75 2.82
CA GLU A 17 4.54 11.51 3.55
C GLU A 17 4.39 10.01 3.83
N LYS A 18 4.01 9.68 5.06
CA LYS A 18 3.84 8.30 5.51
C LYS A 18 2.42 7.83 5.23
N HIS A 19 2.28 6.75 4.46
CA HIS A 19 1.00 6.16 4.12
C HIS A 19 0.91 4.70 4.58
N TYR A 20 -0.32 4.26 4.84
CA TYR A 20 -0.62 2.87 5.11
C TYR A 20 -1.69 2.38 4.14
N VAL A 21 -1.52 1.17 3.63
CA VAL A 21 -2.49 0.51 2.77
C VAL A 21 -2.83 -0.85 3.35
N ILE A 22 -4.11 -1.18 3.40
CA ILE A 22 -4.56 -2.54 3.71
C ILE A 22 -4.77 -3.29 2.40
N SER A 23 -4.32 -4.55 2.33
CA SER A 23 -4.40 -5.37 1.12
C SER A 23 -4.61 -6.85 1.46
N SER A 24 -5.18 -7.61 0.53
CA SER A 24 -5.24 -9.07 0.58
C SER A 24 -3.91 -9.73 0.18
N LEU A 25 -2.98 -8.97 -0.41
CA LEU A 25 -1.63 -9.42 -0.76
C LEU A 25 -0.73 -9.53 0.47
N ASN A 26 0.27 -10.40 0.40
CA ASN A 26 1.27 -10.51 1.44
C ASN A 26 2.36 -9.42 1.33
N HIS A 27 3.18 -9.26 2.38
CA HIS A 27 4.21 -8.23 2.43
C HIS A 27 5.20 -8.28 1.25
N LYS A 28 5.65 -9.49 0.86
CA LYS A 28 6.60 -9.65 -0.25
C LYS A 28 6.00 -9.19 -1.57
N GLU A 29 4.74 -9.56 -1.82
CA GLU A 29 4.01 -9.10 -3.02
C GLU A 29 3.87 -7.58 -3.05
N LEU A 30 3.58 -6.95 -1.90
CA LEU A 30 3.45 -5.50 -1.79
C LEU A 30 4.79 -4.78 -2.03
N GLU A 31 5.88 -5.27 -1.46
CA GLU A 31 7.23 -4.74 -1.69
C GLU A 31 7.62 -4.80 -3.17
N GLU A 32 7.43 -5.96 -3.82
CA GLU A 32 7.69 -6.10 -5.25
C GLU A 32 6.85 -5.14 -6.09
N LEU A 33 5.61 -4.86 -5.68
CA LEU A 33 4.73 -3.93 -6.38
C LEU A 33 5.17 -2.48 -6.22
N VAL A 34 5.64 -2.09 -5.04
CA VAL A 34 6.23 -0.77 -4.81
C VAL A 34 7.45 -0.58 -5.72
N GLU A 35 8.37 -1.55 -5.74
CA GLU A 35 9.60 -1.45 -6.54
C GLU A 35 9.29 -1.45 -8.05
N LYS A 36 8.35 -2.29 -8.50
CA LYS A 36 7.87 -2.27 -9.90
C LYS A 36 7.18 -0.95 -10.27
N TYR A 37 6.55 -0.29 -9.31
CA TYR A 37 5.90 1.00 -9.52
C TYR A 37 6.94 2.12 -9.61
N LYS A 38 7.90 2.16 -8.67
CA LYS A 38 9.03 3.10 -8.66
C LYS A 38 9.88 3.02 -9.93
N ALA A 39 10.20 1.81 -10.39
CA ALA A 39 11.00 1.62 -11.60
C ALA A 39 10.36 2.19 -12.89
N LYS A 40 9.05 2.50 -12.87
CA LYS A 40 8.30 3.01 -14.02
C LYS A 40 7.91 4.48 -13.90
N LYS A 41 8.23 5.13 -12.79
CA LYS A 41 7.71 6.45 -12.43
C LYS A 41 8.84 7.34 -11.95
N ASP A 42 8.91 8.53 -12.53
CA ASP A 42 9.82 9.58 -12.04
C ASP A 42 9.41 10.05 -10.64
N LYS A 43 8.11 9.94 -10.31
CA LYS A 43 7.59 10.23 -8.97
C LYS A 43 6.55 9.24 -8.47
N VAL A 44 6.59 8.94 -7.17
CA VAL A 44 5.61 8.13 -6.43
C VAL A 44 4.75 9.03 -5.55
N TYR A 45 3.47 9.11 -5.88
CA TYR A 45 2.43 9.67 -5.01
C TYR A 45 1.51 8.55 -4.51
N ALA A 46 1.12 8.61 -3.24
CA ALA A 46 0.34 7.54 -2.61
C ALA A 46 -0.96 7.23 -3.34
N LYS A 47 -1.71 8.26 -3.74
CA LYS A 47 -2.97 8.10 -4.48
C LYS A 47 -2.80 7.29 -5.77
N ASP A 48 -1.75 7.56 -6.53
CA ASP A 48 -1.49 6.90 -7.81
C ASP A 48 -0.99 5.46 -7.60
N PHE A 49 -0.16 5.24 -6.57
CA PHE A 49 0.27 3.89 -6.19
C PHE A 49 -0.91 3.03 -5.73
N ILE A 50 -1.83 3.57 -4.93
CA ILE A 50 -3.01 2.84 -4.45
C ILE A 50 -3.94 2.52 -5.62
N GLN A 51 -4.11 3.42 -6.59
CA GLN A 51 -4.87 3.12 -7.80
C GLN A 51 -4.18 2.04 -8.65
N TYR A 52 -2.86 2.03 -8.70
CA TYR A 52 -2.10 0.94 -9.32
C TYR A 52 -2.29 -0.39 -8.60
N LEU A 53 -2.23 -0.40 -7.27
CA LEU A 53 -2.44 -1.58 -6.44
C LEU A 53 -3.84 -2.17 -6.62
N ARG A 54 -4.87 -1.32 -6.72
CA ARG A 54 -6.27 -1.71 -6.95
C ARG A 54 -6.51 -2.51 -8.24
N ARG A 55 -5.60 -2.42 -9.21
CA ARG A 55 -5.66 -3.26 -10.43
C ARG A 55 -5.33 -4.72 -10.17
N ARG A 56 -4.60 -5.01 -9.08
CA ARG A 56 -4.25 -6.38 -8.65
C ARG A 56 -5.04 -6.83 -7.43
N ASP A 57 -5.37 -5.92 -6.54
CA ASP A 57 -6.17 -6.19 -5.35
C ASP A 57 -7.29 -5.16 -5.23
N LYS A 58 -8.50 -5.53 -5.68
CA LYS A 58 -9.66 -4.62 -5.72
C LYS A 58 -10.06 -4.10 -4.34
N ASP A 59 -9.70 -4.83 -3.27
CA ASP A 59 -10.02 -4.49 -1.90
C ASP A 59 -8.94 -3.63 -1.23
N ALA A 60 -7.90 -3.23 -1.98
CA ALA A 60 -6.84 -2.39 -1.46
C ALA A 60 -7.35 -0.97 -1.18
N GLU A 61 -7.05 -0.45 0.01
CA GLU A 61 -7.47 0.88 0.44
C GLU A 61 -6.43 1.53 1.34
N GLU A 62 -6.33 2.87 1.24
CA GLU A 62 -5.57 3.65 2.20
C GLU A 62 -6.24 3.59 3.57
N VAL A 63 -5.44 3.45 4.63
CA VAL A 63 -5.93 3.47 6.00
C VAL A 63 -5.12 4.44 6.83
N VAL A 64 -5.78 5.09 7.78
CA VAL A 64 -5.11 5.91 8.79
C VAL A 64 -4.89 5.04 10.01
N VAL A 65 -3.63 4.76 10.33
CA VAL A 65 -3.24 4.11 11.58
C VAL A 65 -3.10 5.19 12.64
N LYS A 66 -3.98 5.15 13.66
CA LYS A 66 -3.89 6.02 14.84
C LYS A 66 -3.22 5.25 15.96
N ASP A 67 -2.08 5.74 16.43
CA ASP A 67 -1.47 5.24 17.66
C ASP A 67 -2.22 5.83 18.85
N PHE A 68 -3.01 5.01 19.55
CA PHE A 68 -3.60 5.39 20.82
C PHE A 68 -2.59 5.13 21.93
N TYR A 69 -1.81 6.14 22.29
CA TYR A 69 -1.07 6.14 23.55
C TYR A 69 -2.01 6.64 24.66
N PHE A 70 -2.31 5.78 25.64
CA PHE A 70 -3.01 6.14 26.87
C PHE A 70 -2.01 6.52 27.96
#